data_AF-A0A7W0PPK5-F1
#
_entry.id   AF-A0A7W0PPK5-F1
#
_cell.length_a   1.000
_cell.length_b   1.000
_cell.length_c   1.000
_cell.angle_alpha   90.00
_cell.angle_beta   90.00
_cell.angle_gamma   90.00
#
_symmetry.space_group_name_H-M   'P 1'
#
loop_
_entity.id
_entity.type
_entity.pdbx_description
1 polymer ?
#
loop_
_entity_poly.entity_id
_entity_poly.type
_entity_poly.pdbx_seq_one_letter_code
_entity_poly.pdbx_strand_id
1 'polypeptide(L)'
;MGLDRRGNVVLFMVQLEIWIGKWEPVVRYDGAHGEAHIDYIDPKGVTYDKVCLNLRSPYNVAMTRAEQELQQDHAAHIARYCEQMEAR
;
A
#
# COMPACT_ATOMS: atom_id res chain seq x y z
N MET A 1 -2.26 8.74 -32.05
CA MET A 1 -2.10 7.92 -30.84
C MET A 1 -0.61 7.59 -30.71
N GLY A 2 0.16 8.51 -30.13
CA GLY A 2 1.63 8.43 -30.08
C GLY A 2 2.09 7.70 -28.82
N LEU A 3 2.84 6.61 -29.01
CA LEU A 3 3.53 5.89 -27.94
C LEU A 3 4.76 6.68 -27.49
N ASP A 4 4.56 7.47 -26.44
CA ASP A 4 5.61 7.90 -25.52
C ASP A 4 5.16 7.48 -24.12
N ARG A 5 5.52 6.26 -23.72
CA ARG A 5 5.31 5.74 -22.36
C ARG A 5 6.62 5.69 -21.56
N ARG A 6 7.70 6.30 -22.07
CA ARG A 6 9.01 6.16 -21.41
C ARG A 6 9.01 7.01 -20.14
N GLY A 7 9.36 6.41 -19.02
CA GLY A 7 9.42 7.08 -17.71
C GLY A 7 8.09 7.13 -16.94
N ASN A 8 6.98 6.62 -17.50
CA ASN A 8 5.70 6.58 -16.79
C ASN A 8 5.49 5.25 -16.07
N VAL A 9 5.16 5.31 -14.78
CA VAL A 9 4.71 4.15 -14.00
C VAL A 9 3.26 3.86 -14.38
N VAL A 10 3.02 2.72 -15.01
CA VAL A 10 1.68 2.33 -15.51
C VAL A 10 0.91 1.43 -14.54
N LEU A 11 1.61 0.79 -13.61
CA LEU A 11 1.12 -0.03 -12.50
C LEU A 11 2.17 0.02 -11.39
N PHE A 12 1.76 -0.08 -10.14
CA PHE A 12 2.68 -0.15 -9.00
C PHE A 12 2.04 -0.93 -7.84
N MET A 13 2.91 -1.42 -6.96
CA MET A 13 2.56 -1.95 -5.64
C MET A 13 3.71 -1.61 -4.69
N VAL A 14 3.40 -1.03 -3.54
CA VAL A 14 4.34 -0.84 -2.42
C VAL A 14 3.66 -1.42 -1.19
N GLN A 15 4.37 -2.28 -0.46
CA GLN A 15 3.80 -3.01 0.68
C GLN A 15 4.74 -2.93 1.87
N LEU A 16 4.18 -2.64 3.05
CA LEU A 16 4.87 -2.82 4.32
C LEU A 16 4.55 -4.22 4.85
N GLU A 17 5.61 -4.97 5.12
CA GLU A 17 5.53 -6.30 5.74
C GLU A 17 6.32 -6.32 7.05
N ILE A 18 5.87 -7.16 7.98
CA ILE A 18 6.60 -7.46 9.21
C ILE A 18 6.87 -8.96 9.32
N TRP A 19 7.94 -9.30 10.02
CA TRP A 19 8.33 -10.70 10.24
C TRP A 19 7.86 -11.19 11.61
N ILE A 20 6.91 -12.14 11.62
CA ILE A 20 6.40 -12.80 12.83
C ILE A 20 6.39 -14.32 12.60
N GLY A 21 7.57 -14.90 12.39
CA GLY A 21 7.72 -16.31 11.99
C GLY A 21 7.36 -16.59 10.53
N LYS A 22 6.64 -15.66 9.88
CA LYS A 22 6.45 -15.51 8.44
C LYS A 22 6.33 -14.02 8.11
N TRP A 23 6.52 -13.65 6.85
CA TRP A 23 6.20 -12.30 6.37
C TRP A 23 4.69 -12.12 6.37
N GLU A 24 4.22 -11.09 7.07
CA GLU A 24 2.81 -10.70 7.11
C GLU A 24 2.63 -9.29 6.55
N PRO A 25 1.69 -9.09 5.61
CA PRO A 25 1.41 -7.77 5.06
C PRO A 25 0.60 -6.93 6.06
N VAL A 26 1.02 -5.68 6.26
CA VAL A 26 0.37 -4.74 7.19
C VAL A 26 -0.47 -3.72 6.44
N VAL A 27 0.13 -3.12 5.40
CA VAL A 27 -0.52 -2.13 4.55
C VAL A 27 0.04 -2.22 3.14
N ARG A 28 -0.82 -2.07 2.15
CA ARG A 28 -0.46 -2.10 0.72
C ARG A 28 -1.00 -0.87 0.01
N TYR A 29 -0.15 -0.25 -0.80
CA TYR A 29 -0.51 0.77 -1.77
C TYR A 29 -0.40 0.15 -3.15
N ASP A 30 -1.43 0.24 -3.99
CA ASP A 30 -1.37 -0.25 -5.35
C ASP A 30 -2.19 0.59 -6.32
N GLY A 31 -1.87 0.46 -7.62
CA GLY A 31 -2.59 1.11 -8.72
C GLY A 31 -3.55 0.17 -9.45
N ALA A 32 -4.04 -0.90 -8.82
CA ALA A 32 -4.90 -1.86 -9.49
C ALA A 32 -6.23 -1.22 -9.93
N HIS A 33 -6.79 -1.71 -11.04
CA HIS A 33 -8.08 -1.25 -11.58
C HIS A 33 -8.15 0.22 -12.02
N GLY A 34 -7.00 0.87 -12.28
CA GLY A 34 -6.98 2.21 -12.88
C GLY A 34 -7.02 3.35 -11.87
N GLU A 35 -7.11 3.05 -10.57
CA GLU A 35 -7.07 4.01 -9.46
C GLU A 35 -6.13 3.52 -8.37
N ALA A 36 -5.41 4.44 -7.72
CA ALA A 36 -4.53 4.11 -6.61
C ALA A 36 -5.33 3.94 -5.31
N HIS A 37 -5.01 2.88 -4.56
CA HIS A 37 -5.67 2.53 -3.31
C HIS A 37 -4.66 2.26 -2.19
N ILE A 38 -5.12 2.39 -0.95
CA ILE A 38 -4.48 1.88 0.26
C ILE A 38 -5.36 0.77 0.81
N ASP A 39 -4.79 -0.42 0.99
CA ASP A 39 -5.40 -1.56 1.67
C ASP A 39 -4.74 -1.76 3.04
N TYR A 40 -5.51 -1.63 4.11
CA TYR A 40 -5.07 -1.98 5.46
C TYR A 40 -5.44 -3.42 5.76
N ILE A 41 -4.46 -4.23 6.15
CA ILE A 41 -4.59 -5.67 6.27
C ILE A 41 -4.51 -6.06 7.74
N ASP A 42 -5.50 -6.80 8.21
CA ASP A 42 -5.53 -7.30 9.58
C ASP A 42 -4.63 -8.54 9.74
N PRO A 43 -4.38 -9.01 10.97
CA PRO A 43 -3.59 -10.21 11.17
C PRO A 43 -4.19 -11.52 10.64
N LYS A 44 -5.48 -11.51 10.26
CA LYS A 44 -6.17 -12.65 9.58
C LYS A 44 -5.89 -12.63 8.08
N GLY A 45 -5.15 -11.65 7.58
CA GLY A 45 -4.88 -11.45 6.16
C GLY A 45 -6.07 -10.84 5.42
N VAL A 46 -7.03 -10.25 6.15
CA VAL A 46 -8.23 -9.64 5.57
C VAL A 46 -8.02 -8.13 5.48
N THR A 47 -8.28 -7.56 4.30
CA THR A 47 -8.37 -6.11 4.15
C THR A 47 -9.60 -5.61 4.89
N TYR A 48 -9.39 -4.90 5.99
CA TYR A 48 -10.48 -4.40 6.84
C TYR A 48 -10.84 -2.94 6.51
N ASP A 49 -9.94 -2.21 5.87
CA ASP A 49 -10.18 -0.85 5.38
C ASP A 49 -9.48 -0.62 4.04
N LYS A 50 -10.17 0.07 3.14
CA LYS A 50 -9.70 0.38 1.78
C LYS A 50 -9.99 1.84 1.45
N VAL A 51 -8.94 2.59 1.15
CA VAL A 51 -9.01 4.02 0.84
C VAL A 51 -8.63 4.25 -0.62
N CYS A 52 -9.54 4.84 -1.41
CA CYS A 52 -9.20 5.30 -2.76
C CYS A 52 -8.50 6.67 -2.68
N LEU A 53 -7.37 6.79 -3.37
CA LEU A 53 -6.57 8.02 -3.41
C LEU A 53 -7.02 8.99 -4.50
N ASN A 54 -7.96 8.59 -5.35
CA ASN A 54 -8.40 9.35 -6.54
C ASN A 54 -7.24 9.76 -7.47
N LEU A 55 -6.17 8.95 -7.51
CA LEU A 55 -5.02 9.13 -8.39
C LEU A 55 -5.05 8.04 -9.48
N ARG A 56 -4.91 8.45 -10.74
CA ARG A 56 -4.89 7.55 -11.92
C ARG A 56 -3.53 7.62 -12.62
N SER A 57 -3.25 6.65 -13.50
CA SER A 57 -2.02 6.60 -14.30
C SER A 57 -1.77 7.93 -15.06
N PRO A 58 -0.52 8.41 -15.17
CA PRO A 58 0.72 7.77 -14.70
C PRO A 58 0.89 7.84 -13.18
N TYR A 59 1.27 6.72 -12.57
CA TYR A 59 1.32 6.54 -11.12
C TYR A 59 2.62 7.00 -10.47
N ASN A 60 3.49 7.73 -11.17
CA ASN A 60 4.78 8.18 -10.63
C ASN A 60 4.60 8.89 -9.28
N VAL A 61 3.67 9.84 -9.21
CA VAL A 61 3.36 10.57 -7.97
C VAL A 61 2.77 9.65 -6.91
N ALA A 62 1.87 8.74 -7.30
CA ALA A 62 1.24 7.80 -6.36
C ALA A 62 2.25 6.84 -5.74
N MET A 63 3.19 6.32 -6.54
CA MET A 63 4.26 5.44 -6.07
C MET A 63 5.24 6.18 -5.17
N THR A 64 5.73 7.36 -5.58
CA THR A 64 6.62 8.16 -4.72
C THR A 64 5.96 8.52 -3.39
N ARG A 65 4.68 8.88 -3.42
CA ARG A 65 3.91 9.18 -2.21
C ARG A 65 3.78 7.95 -1.31
N ALA A 66 3.46 6.78 -1.88
CA ALA A 66 3.35 5.53 -1.13
C ALA A 66 4.68 5.18 -0.41
N GLU A 67 5.82 5.32 -1.09
CA GLU A 67 7.14 5.10 -0.48
C GLU A 67 7.40 6.07 0.67
N GLN A 68 7.11 7.36 0.47
CA GLN A 68 7.32 8.40 1.48
C GLN A 68 6.42 8.21 2.72
N GLU A 69 5.13 7.96 2.51
CA GLU A 69 4.17 7.75 3.59
C GLU A 69 4.52 6.47 4.38
N LEU A 70 4.83 5.36 3.71
CA LEU A 70 5.26 4.16 4.41
C LEU A 70 6.57 4.39 5.18
N GLN A 71 7.53 5.14 4.64
CA GLN A 71 8.75 5.46 5.36
C GLN A 71 8.49 6.33 6.60
N GLN A 72 7.55 7.27 6.53
CA GLN A 72 7.20 8.17 7.64
C GLN A 72 6.36 7.47 8.71
N ASP A 73 5.37 6.68 8.30
CA ASP A 73 4.30 6.18 9.17
C ASP A 73 4.41 4.67 9.48
N HIS A 74 5.46 3.98 9.03
CA HIS A 74 5.62 2.53 9.25
C HIS A 74 5.41 2.12 10.72
N ALA A 75 5.94 2.88 11.68
CA ALA A 75 5.80 2.56 13.10
C ALA A 75 4.33 2.58 13.56
N ALA A 76 3.54 3.54 13.07
CA ALA A 76 2.12 3.65 13.40
C ALA A 76 1.31 2.51 12.76
N HIS A 77 1.64 2.12 11.52
CA HIS A 77 1.03 0.97 10.87
C HIS A 77 1.31 -0.34 11.63
N ILE A 78 2.56 -0.54 12.06
CA ILE A 78 2.95 -1.73 12.85
C ILE A 78 2.26 -1.73 14.22
N ALA A 79 2.22 -0.60 14.91
CA ALA A 79 1.55 -0.50 16.21
C ALA A 79 0.07 -0.89 16.12
N ARG A 80 -0.66 -0.35 15.12
CA ARG A 80 -2.06 -0.70 14.85
C ARG A 80 -2.23 -2.20 14.57
N TYR A 81 -1.33 -2.79 13.78
CA TYR A 81 -1.36 -4.23 13.49
C TYR A 81 -1.17 -5.07 14.75
N CYS A 82 -0.23 -4.71 15.61
CA CYS A 82 0.00 -5.38 16.90
C CYS A 82 -1.21 -5.26 17.83
N GLU A 83 -1.86 -4.09 17.92
CA GLU A 83 -3.10 -3.93 18.68
C GLU A 83 -4.21 -4.89 18.19
N GLN A 84 -4.35 -5.03 16.86
CA GLN A 84 -5.28 -5.99 16.27
C GLN A 84 -4.91 -7.45 16.55
N MET A 85 -3.61 -7.76 16.69
CA MET A 85 -3.15 -9.10 17.06
C MET A 85 -3.53 -9.46 18.50
N GLU A 86 -3.40 -8.52 19.43
CA GLU A 86 -3.73 -8.72 20.84
C GLU A 86 -5.25 -8.83 21.09
N ALA A 87 -6.06 -8.22 20.22
CA ALA A 87 -7.52 -8.29 20.28
C ALA A 87 -8.14 -9.59 19.72
N ARG A 88 -7.32 -10.58 19.31
CA ARG A 88 -7.76 -11.86 18.75
C ARG A 88 -8.10 -12.90 19.82
#